data_AF-K0BD74-F1
#
_entry.id   AF-K0BD74-F1
#
_cell.length_a   1.000
_cell.length_b   1.000
_cell.length_c   1.000
_cell.angle_alpha   90.00
_cell.angle_beta   90.00
_cell.angle_gamma   90.00
#
_symmetry.space_group_name_H-M   'P 1'
#
loop_
_entity.id
_entity.type
_entity.pdbx_description
1 polymer ?
#
loop_
_entity_poly.entity_id
_entity_poly.type
_entity_poly.pdbx_seq_one_letter_code
_entity_poly.pdbx_strand_id
1 'polypeptide(L)'
;MNFIPILILFALILITTPNVYAQEEFDEEYVEFILNHIDSINELLEQTDEEYSNGNKDLAMKYATTAYLEHYEYIESELGQYNEELIEEVEWAMREELRGMIKDEAPAPDVSEKIDEIKGNLQNIAAIVPEFGTVAMMVLSIAILSIVAITAKSKISIRV
;
A
#
# COMPACT_ATOMS: atom_id res chain seq x y z
N MET A 1 -29.74 32.90 16.56
CA MET A 1 -28.85 31.94 17.24
C MET A 1 -28.32 31.02 16.17
N ASN A 2 -27.00 30.98 16.03
CA ASN A 2 -26.24 30.29 14.98
C ASN A 2 -26.52 28.79 14.98
N PHE A 3 -26.33 28.13 13.83
CA PHE A 3 -25.31 27.10 13.63
C PHE A 3 -25.39 26.60 12.18
N ILE A 4 -24.44 27.05 11.35
CA ILE A 4 -24.08 26.39 10.10
C ILE A 4 -23.15 25.24 10.51
N PRO A 5 -23.44 23.96 10.19
CA PRO A 5 -22.47 22.91 10.38
C PRO A 5 -21.42 23.03 9.26
N ILE A 6 -20.23 23.43 9.70
CA ILE A 6 -18.96 23.32 8.98
C ILE A 6 -18.77 21.84 8.65
N LEU A 7 -18.91 21.48 7.38
CA LEU A 7 -18.36 20.24 6.84
C LEU A 7 -17.77 20.57 5.47
N ILE A 8 -16.52 20.16 5.27
CA ILE A 8 -15.74 20.28 4.04
C ILE A 8 -15.09 21.68 3.85
N LEU A 9 -14.24 22.05 4.80
CA LEU A 9 -13.13 22.98 4.55
C LEU A 9 -11.93 22.20 3.98
N PHE A 10 -12.02 21.75 2.73
CA PHE A 10 -10.85 21.29 1.97
C PHE A 10 -11.00 21.53 0.45
N ALA A 11 -11.72 22.58 0.06
CA ALA A 11 -11.94 22.92 -1.35
C ALA A 11 -11.81 24.42 -1.62
N LEU A 12 -10.78 25.07 -1.07
CA LEU A 12 -10.48 26.46 -1.43
C LEU A 12 -8.98 26.74 -1.50
N ILE A 13 -8.30 26.05 -2.40
CA ILE A 13 -7.16 26.62 -3.12
C ILE A 13 -7.45 26.44 -4.61
N LEU A 14 -8.19 27.38 -5.20
CA LEU A 14 -8.37 27.48 -6.64
C LEU A 14 -7.40 28.54 -7.20
N ILE A 15 -6.39 28.04 -7.91
CA ILE A 15 -5.88 28.51 -9.21
C ILE A 15 -5.17 29.86 -9.26
N THR A 16 -3.84 29.81 -9.48
CA THR A 16 -3.16 30.69 -10.46
C THR A 16 -2.02 30.01 -11.26
N THR A 17 -1.96 28.68 -11.39
CA THR A 17 -0.94 28.04 -12.26
C THR A 17 -1.58 27.11 -13.30
N PRO A 18 -0.98 27.01 -14.51
CA PRO A 18 -1.51 26.21 -15.62
C PRO A 18 -1.24 24.71 -15.44
N ASN A 19 -1.46 24.16 -14.24
CA ASN A 19 -1.07 22.80 -13.88
C ASN A 19 -2.28 21.92 -13.51
N VAL A 20 -3.37 22.02 -14.27
CA VAL A 20 -4.55 21.15 -14.12
C VAL A 20 -4.25 19.67 -14.48
N TYR A 21 -3.02 19.35 -14.90
CA TYR A 21 -2.56 17.98 -15.22
C TYR A 21 -1.76 17.27 -14.10
N ALA A 22 -1.49 17.92 -12.96
CA ALA A 22 -0.57 17.38 -11.95
C ALA A 22 -1.24 16.49 -10.87
N GLN A 23 -2.51 16.10 -11.04
CA GLN A 23 -3.26 15.35 -10.02
C GLN A 23 -3.30 13.83 -10.30
N GLU A 24 -2.92 13.37 -11.50
CA GLU A 24 -2.92 11.93 -11.84
C GLU A 24 -1.60 11.22 -11.50
N GLU A 25 -0.50 11.96 -11.31
CA GLU A 25 0.86 11.42 -11.11
C GLU A 25 1.10 10.94 -9.67
N PHE A 26 0.31 11.40 -8.70
CA PHE A 26 0.53 11.13 -7.27
C PHE A 26 0.13 9.71 -6.84
N ASP A 27 -0.83 9.07 -7.53
CA ASP A 27 -1.32 7.73 -7.16
C ASP A 27 -0.52 6.61 -7.87
N GLU A 28 0.01 6.82 -9.08
CA GLU A 28 0.84 5.82 -9.77
C GLU A 28 2.20 5.62 -9.09
N GLU A 29 2.90 6.72 -8.73
CA GLU A 29 4.19 6.65 -8.03
C GLU A 29 4.05 5.93 -6.68
N TYR A 30 2.92 6.15 -5.99
CA TYR A 30 2.64 5.53 -4.70
C TYR A 30 2.29 4.03 -4.83
N VAL A 31 1.49 3.66 -5.82
CA VAL A 31 1.20 2.24 -6.10
C VAL A 31 2.47 1.51 -6.53
N GLU A 32 3.25 2.09 -7.43
CA GLU A 32 4.55 1.55 -7.85
C GLU A 32 5.50 1.41 -6.65
N PHE A 33 5.54 2.41 -5.77
CA PHE A 33 6.32 2.36 -4.54
C PHE A 33 5.93 1.16 -3.65
N ILE A 34 4.64 0.94 -3.37
CA ILE A 34 4.19 -0.20 -2.56
C ILE A 34 4.53 -1.53 -3.23
N LEU A 35 4.23 -1.64 -4.54
CA LEU A 35 4.49 -2.88 -5.29
C LEU A 35 5.98 -3.22 -5.34
N ASN A 36 6.85 -2.22 -5.50
CA ASN A 36 8.31 -2.42 -5.46
C ASN A 36 8.80 -2.95 -4.10
N HIS A 37 8.19 -2.52 -3.00
CA HIS A 37 8.52 -3.06 -1.67
C HIS A 37 8.02 -4.50 -1.53
N ILE A 38 6.81 -4.81 -2.00
CA ILE A 38 6.28 -6.18 -2.02
C ILE A 38 7.17 -7.11 -2.87
N ASP A 39 7.62 -6.66 -4.04
CA ASP A 39 8.53 -7.43 -4.88
C ASP A 39 9.87 -7.68 -4.18
N SER A 40 10.44 -6.66 -3.54
CA SER A 40 11.67 -6.79 -2.75
C SER A 40 11.51 -7.77 -1.59
N ILE A 41 10.35 -7.76 -0.90
CA ILE A 41 10.02 -8.72 0.15
C ILE A 41 9.98 -10.14 -0.42
N ASN A 42 9.29 -10.35 -1.55
CA ASN A 42 9.19 -11.66 -2.18
C ASN A 42 10.57 -12.24 -2.57
N GLU A 43 11.45 -11.40 -3.12
CA GLU A 43 12.82 -11.80 -3.46
C GLU A 43 13.63 -12.19 -2.21
N LEU A 44 13.55 -11.39 -1.14
CA LEU A 44 14.24 -11.68 0.12
C LEU A 44 13.68 -12.92 0.82
N LEU A 45 12.39 -13.19 0.71
CA LEU A 45 11.77 -14.40 1.22
C LEU A 45 12.22 -15.64 0.42
N GLU A 46 12.39 -15.52 -0.89
CA GLU A 46 12.98 -16.60 -1.72
C GLU A 46 14.44 -16.86 -1.33
N GLN A 47 15.23 -15.81 -1.13
CA GLN A 47 16.60 -15.93 -0.61
C GLN A 47 16.65 -16.52 0.80
N THR A 48 15.67 -16.19 1.65
CA THR A 48 15.53 -16.78 2.99
C THR A 48 15.33 -18.29 2.88
N ASP A 49 14.41 -18.74 2.01
CA ASP A 49 14.10 -20.15 1.82
C ASP A 49 15.30 -20.95 1.27
N GLU A 50 15.97 -20.39 0.25
CA GLU A 50 17.16 -21.01 -0.37
C GLU A 50 18.29 -21.17 0.66
N GLU A 51 18.63 -20.09 1.37
CA GLU A 51 19.73 -20.12 2.33
C GLU A 51 19.41 -20.99 3.54
N TYR A 52 18.16 -21.00 4.00
CA TYR A 52 17.74 -21.86 5.10
C TYR A 52 17.85 -23.34 4.73
N SER A 53 17.36 -23.70 3.53
CA SER A 53 17.44 -25.05 2.98
C SER A 53 18.88 -25.53 2.76
N ASN A 54 19.80 -24.60 2.45
CA ASN A 54 21.23 -24.87 2.33
C ASN A 54 21.95 -24.94 3.70
N GLY A 55 21.25 -24.70 4.81
CA GLY A 55 21.80 -24.71 6.17
C GLY A 55 22.47 -23.41 6.60
N ASN A 56 22.41 -22.36 5.78
CA ASN A 56 23.00 -21.04 6.04
C ASN A 56 22.05 -20.17 6.88
N LYS A 57 21.75 -20.62 8.11
CA LYS A 57 20.73 -20.02 8.99
C LYS A 57 20.96 -18.54 9.33
N ASP A 58 22.22 -18.13 9.52
CA ASP A 58 22.55 -16.73 9.80
C ASP A 58 22.20 -15.82 8.62
N LEU A 59 22.42 -16.31 7.40
CA LEU A 59 22.12 -15.55 6.19
C LEU A 59 20.61 -15.54 5.90
N ALA A 60 19.93 -16.67 6.11
CA ALA A 60 18.47 -16.74 6.06
C ALA A 60 17.82 -15.77 7.06
N MET A 61 18.29 -15.75 8.31
CA MET A 61 17.82 -14.80 9.34
C MET A 61 18.04 -13.35 8.92
N LYS A 62 19.18 -13.05 8.29
CA LYS A 62 19.47 -11.71 7.75
C LYS A 62 18.45 -11.33 6.69
N TYR A 63 18.20 -12.19 5.70
CA TYR A 63 17.23 -11.91 4.64
C TYR A 63 15.81 -11.75 5.18
N ALA A 64 15.34 -12.63 6.07
CA ALA A 64 14.03 -12.52 6.70
C ALA A 64 13.88 -11.22 7.52
N THR A 65 14.95 -10.81 8.22
CA THR A 65 14.96 -9.55 8.98
C THR A 65 14.94 -8.33 8.08
N THR A 66 15.69 -8.34 6.97
CA THR A 66 15.68 -7.26 5.97
C THR A 66 14.30 -7.16 5.29
N ALA A 67 13.68 -8.29 4.92
CA ALA A 67 12.35 -8.30 4.33
C ALA A 67 11.31 -7.61 5.24
N TYR A 68 11.38 -7.89 6.55
CA TYR A 68 10.49 -7.26 7.51
C TYR A 68 10.82 -5.79 7.77
N LEU A 69 12.03 -5.48 8.25
CA LEU A 69 12.36 -4.14 8.76
C LEU A 69 12.60 -3.10 7.67
N GLU A 70 13.22 -3.49 6.55
CA GLU A 70 13.58 -2.54 5.50
C GLU A 70 12.49 -2.35 4.46
N HIS A 71 11.54 -3.31 4.38
CA HIS A 71 10.48 -3.25 3.38
C HIS A 71 9.08 -3.30 3.97
N TYR A 72 8.72 -4.35 4.72
CA TYR A 72 7.34 -4.50 5.19
C TYR A 72 6.93 -3.40 6.17
N GLU A 73 7.73 -3.16 7.22
CA GLU A 73 7.48 -2.11 8.22
C GLU A 73 7.37 -0.72 7.56
N TYR A 74 8.04 -0.50 6.43
CA TYR A 74 8.02 0.77 5.72
C TYR A 74 6.74 1.04 4.92
N ILE A 75 5.96 -0.01 4.61
CA ILE A 75 4.68 0.10 3.90
C ILE A 75 3.48 -0.28 4.79
N GLU A 76 3.70 -0.72 6.02
CA GLU A 76 2.65 -1.19 6.91
C GLU A 76 1.64 -0.07 7.23
N SER A 77 2.13 1.12 7.56
CA SER A 77 1.28 2.25 7.97
C SER A 77 0.38 2.76 6.83
N GLU A 78 0.90 2.63 5.61
CA GLU A 78 0.28 2.93 4.33
C GLU A 78 -0.84 1.93 4.03
N LEU A 79 -0.65 0.67 4.42
CA LEU A 79 -1.56 -0.43 4.15
C LEU A 79 -2.66 -0.61 5.20
N GLY A 80 -2.41 -0.21 6.45
CA GLY A 80 -3.31 -0.44 7.60
C GLY A 80 -4.71 0.14 7.43
N GLN A 81 -4.91 1.12 6.54
CA GLN A 81 -6.23 1.70 6.26
C GLN A 81 -7.13 0.82 5.38
N TYR A 82 -6.61 -0.24 4.75
CA TYR A 82 -7.34 -1.05 3.78
C TYR A 82 -7.87 -2.37 4.36
N ASN A 83 -7.00 -3.12 5.04
CA ASN A 83 -7.34 -4.41 5.64
C ASN A 83 -6.43 -4.70 6.84
N GLU A 84 -6.69 -4.01 7.95
CA GLU A 84 -5.92 -4.09 9.20
C GLU A 84 -5.64 -5.54 9.64
N GLU A 85 -6.63 -6.43 9.57
CA GLU A 85 -6.47 -7.85 9.94
C GLU A 85 -5.41 -8.56 9.09
N LEU A 86 -5.46 -8.39 7.76
CA LEU A 86 -4.46 -9.00 6.86
C LEU A 86 -3.06 -8.39 7.05
N ILE A 87 -2.97 -7.09 7.35
CA ILE A 87 -1.70 -6.41 7.59
C ILE A 87 -1.08 -6.86 8.91
N GLU A 88 -1.85 -6.96 9.98
CA GLU A 88 -1.37 -7.49 11.27
C GLU A 88 -0.97 -8.97 11.14
N GLU A 89 -1.70 -9.77 10.36
CA GLU A 89 -1.39 -11.17 10.10
C GLU A 89 -0.02 -11.33 9.41
N VAL A 90 0.24 -10.56 8.35
CA VAL A 90 1.55 -10.59 7.66
C VAL A 90 2.65 -10.03 8.55
N GLU A 91 2.39 -8.96 9.31
CA GLU A 91 3.36 -8.40 10.25
C GLU A 91 3.81 -9.46 11.25
N TRP A 92 2.85 -10.11 11.91
CA TRP A 92 3.12 -11.14 12.89
C TRP A 92 3.87 -12.33 12.29
N ALA A 93 3.42 -12.82 11.13
CA ALA A 93 4.02 -13.96 10.44
C ALA A 93 5.49 -13.69 10.08
N MET A 94 5.82 -12.49 9.60
CA MET A 94 7.20 -12.11 9.25
C MET A 94 8.06 -11.82 10.48
N ARG A 95 7.53 -11.02 11.43
CA ARG A 95 8.27 -10.49 12.57
C ARG A 95 8.59 -11.56 13.60
N GLU A 96 7.60 -12.39 13.92
CA GLU A 96 7.65 -13.33 15.03
C GLU A 96 7.75 -14.78 14.56
N GLU A 97 6.86 -15.22 13.67
CA GLU A 97 6.77 -16.64 13.33
C GLU A 97 7.95 -17.11 12.46
N LEU A 98 8.16 -16.51 11.29
CA LEU A 98 9.23 -16.92 10.37
C LEU A 98 10.61 -16.80 11.03
N ARG A 99 10.88 -15.65 11.65
CA ARG A 99 12.16 -15.41 12.34
C ARG A 99 12.32 -16.33 13.56
N GLY A 100 11.23 -16.60 14.29
CA GLY A 100 11.20 -17.59 15.37
C GLY A 100 11.56 -18.99 14.87
N MET A 101 10.94 -19.44 13.78
CA MET A 101 11.21 -20.75 13.17
C MET A 101 12.66 -20.87 12.69
N ILE A 102 13.23 -19.83 12.09
CA ILE A 102 14.64 -19.82 11.69
C ILE A 102 15.55 -19.94 12.91
N LYS A 103 15.28 -19.16 13.96
CA LYS A 103 16.06 -19.14 15.20
C LYS A 103 16.00 -20.47 15.97
N ASP A 104 14.83 -21.08 16.00
CA ASP A 104 14.58 -22.34 16.70
C ASP A 104 14.95 -23.57 15.86
N GLU A 105 15.48 -23.33 14.65
CA GLU A 105 15.94 -24.36 13.72
C GLU A 105 14.84 -25.37 13.34
N ALA A 106 13.63 -24.85 13.07
CA ALA A 106 12.50 -25.63 12.59
C ALA A 106 12.85 -26.47 11.33
N PRO A 107 12.11 -27.55 11.05
CA PRO A 107 12.29 -28.31 9.82
C PRO A 107 12.16 -27.39 8.59
N ALA A 108 13.09 -27.53 7.63
CA ALA A 108 13.08 -26.72 6.41
C ALA A 108 11.73 -26.71 5.66
N PRO A 109 11.01 -27.84 5.51
CA PRO A 109 9.69 -27.84 4.88
C PRO A 109 8.68 -26.93 5.59
N ASP A 110 8.73 -26.85 6.92
CA ASP A 110 7.81 -26.02 7.71
C ASP A 110 8.15 -24.54 7.49
N VAL A 111 9.44 -24.19 7.39
CA VAL A 111 9.88 -22.82 7.08
C VAL A 111 9.45 -22.42 5.67
N SER A 112 9.62 -23.30 4.68
CA SER A 112 9.16 -23.05 3.31
C SER A 112 7.64 -22.84 3.26
N GLU A 113 6.85 -23.65 3.98
CA GLU A 113 5.40 -23.49 4.05
C GLU A 113 5.00 -22.14 4.65
N LYS A 114 5.65 -21.70 5.73
CA LYS A 114 5.41 -20.36 6.31
C LYS A 114 5.79 -19.24 5.34
N ILE A 115 6.88 -19.40 4.58
CA ILE A 115 7.26 -18.42 3.55
C ILE A 115 6.21 -18.35 2.45
N ASP A 116 5.71 -19.49 1.97
CA ASP A 116 4.66 -19.53 0.95
C ASP A 116 3.34 -18.90 1.43
N GLU A 117 2.98 -19.11 2.69
CA GLU A 117 1.83 -18.45 3.35
C GLU A 117 1.97 -16.92 3.33
N ILE A 118 3.12 -16.41 3.77
CA ILE A 118 3.42 -14.97 3.77
C ILE A 118 3.33 -14.41 2.35
N LYS A 119 3.94 -15.09 1.36
CA LYS A 119 3.90 -14.67 -0.06
C LYS A 119 2.47 -14.66 -0.61
N GLY A 120 1.64 -15.64 -0.23
CA GLY A 120 0.22 -15.67 -0.59
C GLY A 120 -0.55 -14.48 -0.03
N ASN A 121 -0.31 -14.12 1.23
CA ASN A 121 -0.93 -12.95 1.85
C ASN A 121 -0.43 -11.62 1.24
N LEU A 122 0.85 -11.51 0.89
CA LEU A 122 1.39 -10.37 0.15
C LEU A 122 0.77 -10.23 -1.25
N GLN A 123 0.46 -11.33 -1.93
CA GLN A 123 -0.29 -11.29 -3.19
C GLN A 123 -1.70 -10.74 -3.00
N ASN A 124 -2.38 -11.09 -1.90
CA ASN A 124 -3.68 -10.53 -1.57
C ASN A 124 -3.59 -9.02 -1.33
N ILE A 125 -2.56 -8.56 -0.61
CA ILE A 125 -2.28 -7.12 -0.42
C ILE A 125 -2.06 -6.43 -1.78
N ALA A 126 -1.19 -6.99 -2.62
CA ALA A 126 -0.87 -6.43 -3.92
C ALA A 126 -2.07 -6.39 -4.88
N ALA A 127 -3.07 -7.25 -4.71
CA ALA A 127 -4.31 -7.20 -5.50
C ALA A 127 -5.24 -6.04 -5.06
N ILE A 128 -5.19 -5.66 -3.78
CA ILE A 128 -6.04 -4.63 -3.19
C ILE A 128 -5.51 -3.21 -3.51
N VAL A 129 -4.20 -3.03 -3.51
CA VAL A 129 -3.54 -1.71 -3.70
C VAL A 129 -3.92 -1.03 -5.04
N PRO A 130 -3.93 -1.70 -6.20
CA PRO A 130 -4.31 -1.10 -7.49
C PRO A 130 -5.79 -0.71 -7.61
N GLU A 131 -6.69 -1.38 -6.87
CA GLU A 131 -8.13 -1.09 -6.93
C GLU A 131 -8.44 0.28 -6.32
N PHE A 132 -7.69 0.74 -5.33
CA PHE A 132 -7.93 2.03 -4.70
C PHE A 132 -7.48 3.22 -5.54
N GLY A 133 -6.35 3.12 -6.24
CA GLY A 133 -5.92 4.17 -7.17
C GLY A 133 -6.99 4.42 -8.24
N THR A 134 -7.55 3.36 -8.83
CA THR A 134 -8.58 3.49 -9.87
C THR A 134 -9.93 3.99 -9.34
N VAL A 135 -10.38 3.53 -8.17
CA VAL A 135 -11.65 3.99 -7.56
C VAL A 135 -11.54 5.42 -7.04
N ALA A 136 -10.46 5.77 -6.35
CA ALA A 136 -10.22 7.14 -5.87
C ALA A 136 -10.16 8.12 -7.05
N MET A 137 -9.45 7.76 -8.11
CA MET A 137 -9.37 8.54 -9.35
C MET A 137 -10.72 8.65 -10.07
N MET A 138 -11.53 7.58 -10.10
CA MET A 138 -12.90 7.66 -10.64
C MET A 138 -13.79 8.60 -9.83
N VAL A 139 -13.72 8.56 -8.49
CA VAL A 139 -14.51 9.46 -7.64
C VAL A 139 -14.04 10.92 -7.79
N LEU A 140 -12.73 11.16 -7.82
CA LEU A 140 -12.13 12.47 -8.06
C LEU A 140 -12.51 13.04 -9.43
N SER A 141 -12.40 12.24 -10.49
CA SER A 141 -12.74 12.67 -11.85
C SER A 141 -14.24 13.00 -11.99
N ILE A 142 -15.14 12.21 -11.40
CA ILE A 142 -16.58 12.52 -11.35
C ILE A 142 -16.85 13.82 -10.57
N ALA A 143 -16.19 14.02 -9.43
CA ALA A 143 -16.33 15.23 -8.62
C ALA A 143 -15.86 16.48 -9.39
N ILE A 144 -14.71 16.40 -10.06
CA ILE A 144 -14.16 17.49 -10.87
C ILE A 144 -15.10 17.83 -12.04
N LEU A 145 -15.56 16.82 -12.80
CA LEU A 145 -16.50 17.02 -13.91
C LEU A 145 -17.79 17.70 -13.45
N SER A 146 -18.30 17.34 -12.27
CA SER A 146 -19.50 17.94 -11.67
C SER A 146 -19.28 19.42 -11.35
N ILE A 147 -18.14 19.77 -10.75
CA ILE A 147 -17.79 21.17 -10.44
C ILE A 147 -17.64 22.01 -11.71
N VAL A 148 -16.96 21.47 -12.74
CA VAL A 148 -16.80 22.14 -14.03
C VAL A 148 -18.16 22.36 -14.70
N ALA A 149 -19.04 21.36 -14.70
CA ALA A 149 -20.38 21.47 -15.28
C ALA A 149 -21.26 22.51 -14.57
N ILE A 150 -21.24 22.56 -13.24
CA ILE A 150 -21.95 23.57 -12.44
C ILE A 150 -21.40 24.97 -12.74
N THR A 151 -20.08 25.11 -12.79
CA THR A 151 -19.42 26.40 -13.06
C THR A 151 -19.72 26.91 -14.47
N ALA A 152 -19.69 26.03 -15.47
CA ALA A 152 -20.03 26.34 -16.86
C ALA A 152 -21.50 26.80 -17.01
N LYS A 153 -22.45 26.11 -16.34
CA LYS A 153 -23.84 26.55 -16.31
C LYS A 153 -24.03 27.90 -15.61
N SER A 154 -23.32 28.16 -14.51
CA SER A 154 -23.44 29.42 -13.77
C SER A 154 -23.04 30.64 -14.60
N LYS A 155 -22.02 30.51 -15.47
CA LYS A 155 -21.58 31.59 -16.37
C LYS A 155 -22.59 31.90 -17.48
N ILE A 156 -23.35 30.90 -17.92
CA ILE A 156 -24.35 31.05 -19.00
C ILE A 156 -25.60 31.78 -18.49
N SER A 157 -25.91 31.71 -17.19
CA SER A 157 -27.04 32.40 -16.57
C SER A 157 -26.80 33.86 -16.19
N ILE A 158 -25.58 34.39 -16.31
CA ILE A 158 -25.30 35.82 -16.12
C ILE A 158 -25.48 36.54 -17.47
N ARG A 159 -26.73 36.79 -17.83
CA ARG A 159 -27.09 37.92 -18.71
C ARG A 159 -28.06 38.80 -17.93
N VAL A 160 -27.50 39.88 -17.37
CA VAL A 160 -28.23 41.09 -16.98
C VAL A 160 -28.01 42.11 -18.09
#